data_AF-A0A525KK33-F1
#
_entry.id   AF-A0A525KK33-F1
#
_cell.length_a   1.000
_cell.length_b   1.000
_cell.length_c   1.000
_cell.angle_alpha   90.00
_cell.angle_beta   90.00
_cell.angle_gamma   90.00
#
_symmetry.space_group_name_H-M   'P 1'
#
loop_
_entity.id
_entity.type
_entity.pdbx_description
1 polymer ?
#
loop_
_entity_poly.entity_id
_entity_poly.type
_entity_poly.pdbx_seq_one_letter_code
_entity_poly.pdbx_strand_id
1 'polypeptide(L)'
;MTHESPALPPGVPHPLTPTEVVPLLIGSTVDEVERELMLQTLARCDGNRTRAARVLGVSVRTLRNKIRQYSAEGIDVPEHTD
;
A
#
# COMPACT_ATOMS: atom_id res chain seq x y z
N MET A 1 -24.42 -31.07 13.24
CA MET A 1 -23.01 -31.31 12.86
C MET A 1 -22.29 -29.97 12.94
N THR A 2 -21.65 -29.70 14.07
CA THR A 2 -20.83 -28.50 14.27
C THR A 2 -19.58 -28.62 13.41
N HIS A 3 -19.43 -27.74 12.41
CA HIS A 3 -18.19 -27.62 11.66
C HIS A 3 -17.20 -26.84 12.52
N GLU A 4 -16.30 -27.56 13.18
CA GLU A 4 -15.11 -27.00 13.81
C GLU A 4 -14.18 -26.51 12.67
N SER A 5 -13.82 -25.23 12.69
CA SER A 5 -12.84 -24.67 11.74
C SER A 5 -11.47 -25.29 12.02
N PRO A 6 -10.72 -25.74 11.00
CA PRO A 6 -9.42 -26.36 11.22
C PRO A 6 -8.45 -25.30 11.78
N ALA A 7 -7.90 -25.57 12.96
CA ALA A 7 -6.83 -24.78 13.54
C ALA A 7 -5.59 -24.87 12.62
N LEU A 8 -5.14 -23.71 12.14
CA LEU A 8 -4.00 -23.57 11.25
C LEU A 8 -2.70 -23.92 12.01
N PRO A 9 -1.73 -24.62 11.38
CA PRO A 9 -0.53 -25.08 12.08
C PRO A 9 0.33 -23.90 12.58
N PRO A 10 0.88 -23.96 13.81
CA PRO A 10 1.75 -22.92 14.32
C PRO A 10 3.07 -22.89 13.51
N GLY A 11 3.41 -21.72 12.96
CA GLY A 11 4.71 -21.47 12.32
C GLY A 11 4.69 -21.06 10.85
N VAL A 12 3.52 -21.04 10.20
CA VAL A 12 3.40 -20.44 8.86
C VAL A 12 3.37 -18.91 9.02
N PRO A 13 4.26 -18.14 8.38
CA PRO A 13 4.12 -16.69 8.35
C PRO A 13 2.85 -16.35 7.55
N HIS A 14 1.80 -15.98 8.26
CA HIS A 14 0.58 -15.47 7.65
C HIS A 14 0.83 -14.04 7.18
N PRO A 15 0.36 -13.66 5.98
CA PRO A 15 0.38 -12.26 5.60
C PRO A 15 -0.46 -11.48 6.61
N LEU A 16 0.12 -10.40 7.15
CA LEU A 16 -0.58 -9.53 8.09
C LEU A 16 -1.86 -9.02 7.42
N THR A 17 -2.97 -9.18 8.11
CA THR A 17 -4.25 -8.62 7.68
C THR A 17 -4.30 -7.13 7.98
N PRO A 18 -5.11 -6.34 7.25
CA PRO A 18 -5.26 -4.92 7.54
C PRO A 18 -5.65 -4.65 9.01
N THR A 19 -6.50 -5.49 9.59
CA THR A 19 -6.92 -5.39 11.00
C THR A 19 -5.77 -5.51 11.99
N GLU A 20 -4.76 -6.32 11.69
CA GLU A 20 -3.56 -6.47 12.54
C GLU A 20 -2.57 -5.32 12.37
N VAL A 21 -2.58 -4.65 11.21
CA VAL A 21 -1.67 -3.53 10.90
C VAL A 21 -2.20 -2.21 11.45
N VAL A 22 -3.52 -1.98 11.43
CA VAL A 22 -4.14 -0.68 11.83
C VAL A 22 -3.71 -0.18 13.21
N PRO A 23 -3.60 -1.01 14.27
CA PRO A 23 -3.12 -0.55 15.57
C PRO A 23 -1.72 0.09 15.55
N LEU A 24 -0.86 -0.32 14.61
CA LEU A 24 0.49 0.22 14.43
C LEU A 24 0.51 1.61 13.79
N LEU A 25 -0.60 2.01 13.16
CA LEU A 25 -0.73 3.29 12.45
C LEU A 25 -1.33 4.40 13.31
N ILE A 26 -1.79 4.09 14.53
CA ILE A 26 -2.41 5.05 15.45
C ILE A 26 -1.40 6.15 15.81
N GLY A 27 -1.79 7.40 15.56
CA GLY A 27 -0.95 8.59 15.75
C GLY A 27 -0.36 9.14 14.44
N SER A 28 -0.44 8.38 13.35
CA SER A 28 -0.16 8.90 12.00
C SER A 28 -1.41 9.55 11.41
N THR A 29 -1.23 10.57 10.59
CA THR A 29 -2.31 11.14 9.79
C THR A 29 -2.67 10.22 8.62
N VAL A 30 -3.90 10.35 8.11
CA VAL A 30 -4.34 9.60 6.93
C VAL A 30 -3.45 9.91 5.73
N ASP A 31 -3.01 11.16 5.58
CA ASP A 31 -2.17 11.58 4.47
C ASP A 31 -0.77 10.93 4.52
N GLU A 32 -0.15 10.83 5.70
CA GLU A 32 1.12 10.12 5.88
C GLU A 32 1.01 8.63 5.54
N VAL A 33 -0.03 7.96 6.05
CA VAL A 33 -0.27 6.53 5.78
C VAL A 33 -0.53 6.30 4.30
N GLU A 34 -1.38 7.13 3.67
CA GLU A 34 -1.69 7.04 2.24
C GLU A 34 -0.43 7.26 1.40
N ARG A 35 0.36 8.28 1.73
CA ARG A 35 1.59 8.61 1.03
C ARG A 35 2.60 7.48 1.08
N GLU A 36 2.87 6.95 2.26
CA GLU A 36 3.81 5.84 2.42
C GLU A 36 3.32 4.60 1.66
N LEU A 37 2.03 4.29 1.74
CA LEU A 37 1.44 3.18 1.00
C LEU A 37 1.62 3.36 -0.52
N MET A 38 1.34 4.55 -1.04
CA MET A 38 1.50 4.83 -2.48
C MET A 38 2.95 4.76 -2.94
N LEU A 39 3.88 5.36 -2.20
CA LEU A 39 5.31 5.37 -2.53
C LEU A 39 5.92 3.97 -2.48
N GLN A 40 5.63 3.19 -1.45
CA GLN A 40 6.11 1.81 -1.38
C GLN A 40 5.53 0.94 -2.50
N THR A 41 4.25 1.12 -2.85
CA THR A 41 3.67 0.35 -3.97
C THR A 41 4.29 0.77 -5.31
N LEU A 42 4.57 2.06 -5.51
CA LEU A 42 5.32 2.54 -6.68
C LEU A 42 6.71 1.92 -6.75
N ALA A 43 7.46 1.93 -5.64
CA ALA A 43 8.79 1.31 -5.58
C ALA A 43 8.75 -0.20 -5.89
N ARG A 44 7.77 -0.94 -5.33
CA ARG A 44 7.54 -2.37 -5.64
C ARG A 44 7.13 -2.63 -7.09
N CYS A 45 6.69 -1.60 -7.80
CA CYS A 45 6.28 -1.65 -9.20
C CYS A 45 7.28 -0.97 -10.13
N ASP A 46 8.51 -0.70 -9.67
CA ASP A 46 9.57 -0.06 -10.47
C ASP A 46 9.14 1.32 -11.03
N GLY A 47 8.33 2.06 -10.26
CA GLY A 47 7.75 3.35 -10.68
C GLY A 47 6.58 3.22 -11.67
N ASN A 48 6.19 2.00 -12.08
CA ASN A 48 5.11 1.79 -13.05
C ASN A 48 3.75 2.15 -12.45
N ARG A 49 3.27 3.35 -12.81
CA ARG A 49 2.03 3.96 -12.29
C ARG A 49 0.78 3.12 -12.60
N THR A 50 0.72 2.48 -13.76
CA THR A 50 -0.44 1.65 -14.14
C THR A 50 -0.50 0.39 -13.29
N ARG A 51 0.65 -0.28 -13.08
CA ARG A 51 0.74 -1.46 -12.24
C ARG A 51 0.46 -1.13 -10.76
N ALA A 52 1.04 -0.05 -10.25
CA ALA A 52 0.84 0.40 -8.87
C ALA A 52 -0.62 0.75 -8.59
N ALA A 53 -1.29 1.48 -9.48
CA ALA A 53 -2.71 1.83 -9.33
C ALA A 53 -3.60 0.57 -9.25
N ARG A 54 -3.30 -0.46 -10.06
CA ARG A 54 -4.00 -1.74 -10.02
C ARG A 54 -3.80 -2.48 -8.70
N VAL A 55 -2.58 -2.46 -8.15
CA VAL A 55 -2.28 -3.08 -6.83
C VAL A 55 -3.02 -2.36 -5.70
N LEU A 56 -3.07 -1.03 -5.75
CA LEU A 56 -3.76 -0.20 -4.75
C LEU A 56 -5.29 -0.21 -4.89
N GLY A 57 -5.82 -0.68 -6.02
CA GLY A 57 -7.26 -0.62 -6.29
C GLY A 57 -7.79 0.80 -6.55
N VAL A 58 -6.94 1.72 -7.01
CA VAL A 58 -7.32 3.10 -7.34
C VAL A 58 -7.20 3.36 -8.85
N SER A 59 -7.83 4.43 -9.32
CA SER A 59 -7.65 4.84 -10.72
C SER A 59 -6.22 5.36 -10.96
N VAL A 60 -5.68 5.11 -12.17
CA VAL A 60 -4.37 5.68 -12.58
C VAL A 60 -4.39 7.21 -12.50
N ARG A 61 -5.54 7.84 -12.71
CA ARG A 61 -5.72 9.29 -12.55
C ARG A 61 -5.50 9.74 -11.11
N THR A 62 -6.09 9.04 -10.15
CA THR A 62 -5.92 9.30 -8.72
C THR A 62 -4.44 9.21 -8.34
N LEU A 63 -3.77 8.13 -8.76
CA LEU A 63 -2.36 7.93 -8.46
C LEU A 63 -1.47 9.03 -9.09
N ARG A 64 -1.73 9.40 -10.35
CA ARG A 64 -1.01 10.50 -11.02
C ARG A 64 -1.20 11.84 -10.30
N ASN A 65 -2.41 12.13 -9.83
CA ASN A 65 -2.68 13.35 -9.08
C ASN A 65 -1.89 13.39 -7.77
N LYS A 66 -1.86 12.28 -7.03
CA LYS A 66 -1.09 12.15 -5.80
C LYS A 66 0.42 12.28 -6.03
N ILE A 67 0.96 11.63 -7.07
CA ILE A 67 2.37 11.80 -7.47
C ILE A 67 2.70 13.28 -7.71
N ARG A 68 1.87 14.00 -8.48
CA ARG A 68 2.10 15.43 -8.74
C ARG A 68 2.09 16.26 -7.46
N GLN A 69 1.17 15.96 -6.55
CA GLN A 69 1.10 16.62 -5.26
C GLN A 69 2.39 16.36 -4.45
N TYR A 70 2.83 15.10 -4.35
CA TYR A 70 4.04 14.74 -3.61
C TYR A 70 5.29 15.38 -4.19
N SER A 71 5.44 15.40 -5.52
CA SER A 71 6.54 16.11 -6.18
C SER A 71 6.50 17.62 -5.92
N ALA A 72 5.31 18.24 -5.89
CA ALA A 72 5.16 19.66 -5.57
C ALA A 72 5.49 19.99 -4.10
N GLU A 73 5.30 19.03 -3.21
CA GLU A 73 5.70 19.09 -1.80
C GLU A 73 7.19 18.76 -1.59
N GLY A 74 7.94 18.52 -2.67
CA GLY A 74 9.38 18.24 -2.63
C GLY A 74 9.73 16.81 -2.21
N ILE A 75 8.78 15.88 -2.30
CA ILE A 75 8.97 14.49 -1.91
C ILE A 75 9.46 13.67 -3.09
N ASP A 76 10.43 12.82 -2.83
CA ASP A 76 11.00 11.92 -3.81
C ASP A 76 9.98 10.84 -4.18
N VAL A 77 9.66 10.77 -5.47
CA VAL A 77 8.71 9.80 -6.00
C VAL A 77 9.44 8.86 -6.93
N PRO A 78 9.36 7.53 -6.72
CA PRO A 78 9.98 6.56 -7.62
C PRO A 78 9.52 6.77 -9.07
N GLU A 79 10.47 7.12 -9.93
CA GLU A 79 10.23 7.30 -11.36
C GLU A 79 10.45 5.99 -12.12
N HIS A 80 9.62 5.75 -13.12
CA HIS A 80 9.83 4.63 -14.05
C HIS A 80 10.88 5.06 -15.07
N THR A 81 12.04 4.44 -15.05
CA THR A 81 13.01 4.54 -16.15
C THR A 81 12.60 3.50 -17.18
N ASP A 82 12.04 3.93 -18.31
CA ASP A 82 11.76 3.06 -19.47
C ASP A 82 13.04 2.49 -20.08
#